data_AF-A0A6H1ZXU9-F1
#
_entry.id   AF-A0A6H1ZXU9-F1
#
_cell.length_a   1.000
_cell.length_b   1.000
_cell.length_c   1.000
_cell.angle_alpha   90.00
_cell.angle_beta   90.00
_cell.angle_gamma   90.00
#
_symmetry.space_group_name_H-M   'P 1'
#
loop_
_entity.id
_entity.type
_entity.pdbx_description
1 polymer ?
#
loop_
_entity_poly.entity_id
_entity_poly.type
_entity_poly.pdbx_seq_one_letter_code
_entity_poly.pdbx_strand_id
1 'polypeptide(L)'
;MWVTSWPFAEYVKHEWAGAWVNSLFRNESRILSSELIREGVAATRAFYGDPPDLGIVTFVDSSKIRSTNPGYCYLMAGWKRIGKTKGGLDALGQSPSEMPDPIAPKGFTPSLLPGKIPTLLPQHP
;
A
#
# COMPACT_ATOMS: atom_id res chain seq x y z
N MET A 1 0.72 -13.03 -2.40
CA MET A 1 1.87 -12.23 -1.95
C MET A 1 1.52 -10.75 -1.94
N TRP A 2 1.95 -10.03 -0.91
CA TRP A 2 1.77 -8.59 -0.71
C TRP A 2 3.07 -8.00 -0.14
N VAL A 3 3.50 -6.85 -0.65
CA VAL A 3 4.68 -6.13 -0.16
C VAL A 3 4.34 -4.66 0.00
N THR A 4 4.52 -4.13 1.20
CA THR A 4 4.50 -2.69 1.47
C THR A 4 5.89 -2.18 1.81
N SER A 5 6.31 -1.12 1.13
CA SER A 5 7.46 -0.31 1.49
C SER A 5 7.02 1.08 1.92
N TRP A 6 7.87 1.76 2.69
CA TRP A 6 7.69 3.15 3.08
C TRP A 6 9.00 3.90 2.86
N PRO A 7 9.29 4.33 1.61
CA PRO A 7 10.53 5.01 1.29
C PRO A 7 10.57 6.41 1.92
N PHE A 8 11.76 6.87 2.33
CA PHE A 8 11.92 8.25 2.81
C PHE A 8 11.52 9.24 1.73
N ALA A 9 10.74 10.25 2.11
CA ALA A 9 10.13 11.21 1.18
C ALA A 9 11.16 11.93 0.32
N GLU A 10 12.33 12.27 0.88
CA GLU A 10 13.44 12.93 0.18
C GLU A 10 14.02 12.14 -1.01
N TYR A 11 13.86 10.82 -1.03
CA TYR A 11 14.34 9.95 -2.12
C TYR A 11 13.23 9.58 -3.13
N VAL A 12 11.99 10.00 -2.87
CA VAL A 12 10.86 9.75 -3.76
C VAL A 12 10.77 10.83 -4.84
N LYS A 13 10.61 10.41 -6.10
CA LYS A 13 10.53 11.31 -7.27
C LYS A 13 9.14 11.45 -7.88
N HIS A 14 8.14 10.81 -7.29
CA HIS A 14 6.73 10.93 -7.68
C HIS A 14 5.96 11.81 -6.69
N GLU A 15 4.76 12.25 -7.08
CA GLU A 15 3.96 13.24 -6.32
C GLU A 15 3.54 12.75 -4.93
N TRP A 16 3.55 11.44 -4.69
CA TRP A 16 3.13 10.82 -3.42
C TRP A 16 4.29 10.53 -2.45
N ALA A 17 5.25 11.45 -2.33
CA ALA A 17 6.35 11.34 -1.37
C ALA A 17 5.82 11.32 0.08
N GLY A 18 6.14 10.26 0.83
CA GLY A 18 5.65 10.05 2.21
C GLY A 18 4.49 9.05 2.35
N ALA A 19 3.86 8.63 1.24
CA ALA A 19 2.87 7.56 1.26
C ALA A 19 3.52 6.19 1.50
N TRP A 20 2.76 5.25 2.07
CA TRP A 20 3.08 3.83 1.93
C TRP A 20 2.95 3.41 0.46
N VAL A 21 3.74 2.43 0.03
CA VAL A 21 3.70 1.92 -1.34
C VAL A 21 3.44 0.43 -1.34
N ASN A 22 2.30 -0.01 -1.88
CA ASN A 22 2.20 -1.39 -2.35
C ASN A 22 3.15 -1.54 -3.55
N SER A 23 4.30 -2.17 -3.28
CA SER A 23 5.38 -2.33 -4.26
C SER A 23 5.21 -3.59 -5.10
N LEU A 24 4.48 -4.57 -4.57
CA LEU A 24 4.18 -5.83 -5.26
C LEU A 24 2.90 -6.45 -4.70
N PHE A 25 2.05 -6.91 -5.61
CA PHE A 25 0.92 -7.78 -5.28
C PHE A 25 0.79 -8.89 -6.32
N ARG A 26 0.54 -10.10 -5.84
CA ARG A 26 0.27 -11.28 -6.67
C ARG A 26 -0.73 -12.18 -5.96
N ASN A 27 -1.84 -12.50 -6.61
CA ASN A 27 -2.78 -13.49 -6.11
C ASN A 27 -2.38 -14.88 -6.59
N GLU A 28 -2.25 -15.82 -5.65
CA GLU A 28 -1.89 -17.22 -5.91
C GLU A 28 -2.97 -18.18 -5.37
N SER A 29 -4.14 -17.64 -5.04
CA SER A 29 -5.24 -18.36 -4.42
C SER A 29 -6.52 -18.26 -5.26
N ARG A 30 -7.61 -18.85 -4.74
CA ARG A 30 -8.97 -18.71 -5.30
C ARG A 30 -9.76 -17.53 -4.71
N ILE A 31 -9.20 -16.83 -3.72
CA ILE A 31 -9.84 -15.68 -3.07
C ILE A 31 -9.81 -14.49 -4.05
N LEU A 32 -10.82 -13.62 -3.98
CA LEU A 32 -10.85 -12.41 -4.79
C LEU A 32 -9.64 -11.52 -4.49
N SER A 33 -8.98 -11.04 -5.54
CA SER A 33 -7.81 -10.17 -5.37
C SER A 33 -8.12 -8.89 -4.59
N SER A 34 -9.32 -8.34 -4.74
CA SER A 34 -9.76 -7.16 -3.98
C SER A 34 -9.88 -7.44 -2.48
N GLU A 35 -10.27 -8.64 -2.09
CA GLU A 35 -10.33 -9.07 -0.69
C GLU A 35 -8.91 -9.21 -0.12
N LEU A 36 -8.01 -9.88 -0.83
CA LEU A 36 -6.61 -9.99 -0.43
C LEU A 36 -5.88 -8.64 -0.38
N ILE A 37 -6.25 -7.67 -1.22
CA ILE A 37 -5.71 -6.31 -1.15
C ILE A 37 -6.18 -5.63 0.13
N ARG A 38 -7.46 -5.77 0.53
CA ARG A 38 -7.95 -5.22 1.80
C ARG A 38 -7.24 -5.85 3.00
N GLU A 39 -7.07 -7.18 2.99
CA GLU A 39 -6.27 -7.87 4.01
C GLU A 39 -4.82 -7.39 4.03
N GLY A 40 -4.22 -7.15 2.87
CA GLY A 40 -2.88 -6.59 2.74
C GLY A 40 -2.76 -5.21 3.41
N VAL A 41 -3.73 -4.31 3.18
CA VAL A 41 -3.76 -3.00 3.84
C VAL A 41 -3.96 -3.13 5.35
N ALA A 42 -4.86 -4.00 5.79
CA ALA A 42 -5.09 -4.25 7.22
C ALA A 42 -3.83 -4.80 7.92
N ALA A 43 -3.10 -5.71 7.27
CA ALA A 43 -1.84 -6.23 7.77
C ALA A 43 -0.72 -5.17 7.77
N THR A 44 -0.69 -4.30 6.75
CA THR A 44 0.23 -3.16 6.72
C THR A 44 -0.01 -2.23 7.92
N ARG A 45 -1.26 -1.88 8.22
CA ARG A 45 -1.61 -1.08 9.41
C ARG A 45 -1.23 -1.79 10.71
N ALA A 46 -1.48 -3.10 10.81
CA ALA A 46 -1.09 -3.87 11.99
C ALA A 46 0.45 -3.88 12.21
N PHE A 47 1.23 -3.77 11.14
CA PHE A 47 2.70 -3.75 11.21
C PHE A 47 3.30 -2.35 11.43
N TYR A 48 2.88 -1.36 10.64
CA TYR A 48 3.45 -0.01 10.66
C TYR A 48 2.71 0.96 11.60
N GLY A 49 1.51 0.63 12.05
CA GLY A 49 0.68 1.48 12.91
C GLY A 49 -0.24 2.40 12.11
N ASP A 50 -0.31 3.66 12.53
CA ASP A 50 -1.16 4.65 11.88
C ASP A 50 -0.67 4.98 10.46
N PRO A 51 -1.58 5.07 9.48
CA PRO A 51 -1.20 5.41 8.11
C PRO A 51 -0.71 6.86 7.99
N PRO A 52 0.23 7.16 7.07
CA PRO A 52 0.63 8.53 6.76
C PRO A 52 -0.54 9.29 6.12
N ASP A 53 -0.51 10.63 6.13
CA ASP A 53 -1.59 11.48 5.60
C ASP A 53 -1.96 11.17 4.14
N LEU A 54 -0.97 10.83 3.32
CA LEU A 54 -1.18 10.45 1.91
C LEU A 54 -1.71 9.02 1.72
N GLY A 55 -1.82 8.25 2.80
CA GLY A 55 -2.29 6.87 2.81
C GLY A 55 -1.34 5.90 2.12
N ILE A 56 -1.88 5.05 1.26
CA ILE A 56 -1.13 4.03 0.51
C ILE A 56 -1.36 4.19 -0.99
N VAL A 57 -0.30 4.01 -1.77
CA VAL A 57 -0.32 4.11 -3.24
C VAL A 57 0.26 2.87 -3.91
N THR A 58 -0.06 2.69 -5.19
CA THR A 58 0.55 1.72 -6.10
C THR A 58 0.59 2.31 -7.51
N PHE A 59 1.47 1.76 -8.35
CA PHE A 59 1.68 2.22 -9.71
C PHE A 59 1.45 1.08 -10.69
N VAL A 60 0.58 1.31 -11.66
CA VAL A 60 0.15 0.30 -12.63
C VAL A 60 0.59 0.71 -14.02
N ASP A 61 1.38 -0.13 -14.68
CA ASP A 61 1.69 0.03 -16.09
C ASP A 61 0.52 -0.50 -16.93
N SER A 62 -0.37 0.40 -17.33
CA SER A 62 -1.52 0.07 -18.17
C SER A 62 -1.11 -0.48 -19.54
N SER A 63 0.10 -0.16 -20.04
CA SER A 63 0.58 -0.64 -21.34
C SER A 63 0.95 -2.13 -21.33
N LYS A 64 1.14 -2.72 -20.14
CA LYS A 64 1.49 -4.14 -19.95
C LYS A 64 0.29 -5.01 -19.58
N ILE A 65 -0.92 -4.45 -19.57
CA ILE A 65 -2.12 -5.13 -19.09
C ILE A 65 -3.12 -5.28 -20.25
N ARG A 66 -3.60 -6.51 -20.46
CA ARG A 66 -4.59 -6.82 -21.51
C ARG A 66 -6.01 -6.35 -21.16
N SER A 67 -6.30 -6.16 -19.88
CA SER A 67 -7.60 -5.68 -19.39
C SER A 67 -7.85 -4.24 -19.84
N THR A 68 -9.10 -3.94 -20.24
CA THR A 68 -9.56 -2.56 -20.51
C THR A 68 -9.69 -1.72 -19.24
N ASN A 69 -9.64 -2.35 -18.06
CA ASN A 69 -9.61 -1.67 -16.77
C ASN A 69 -8.35 -2.08 -15.97
N PRO A 70 -7.17 -1.52 -16.29
CA PRO A 70 -5.94 -1.74 -15.53
C PRO A 70 -6.10 -1.34 -14.08
N GLY A 71 -5.64 -2.20 -13.16
CA GLY A 71 -5.77 -1.97 -11.72
C GLY A 71 -7.17 -2.22 -11.15
N TYR A 72 -8.08 -2.85 -11.90
CA TYR A 72 -9.47 -3.07 -11.45
C TYR A 72 -9.58 -3.75 -10.07
N CYS A 73 -8.70 -4.68 -9.73
CA CYS A 73 -8.70 -5.32 -8.41
C CYS A 73 -8.48 -4.30 -7.26
N TYR A 74 -7.65 -3.28 -7.46
CA TYR A 74 -7.47 -2.19 -6.50
C TYR A 74 -8.72 -1.31 -6.43
N LEU A 75 -9.31 -0.98 -7.57
CA LEU A 75 -10.57 -0.21 -7.58
C LEU A 75 -11.67 -0.93 -6.81
N MET A 76 -11.80 -2.24 -7.02
CA MET A 76 -12.74 -3.08 -6.26
C MET A 76 -12.37 -3.18 -4.78
N ALA A 77 -11.10 -2.99 -4.40
CA ALA A 77 -10.67 -2.89 -3.01
C ALA A 77 -10.95 -1.51 -2.38
N GLY A 78 -11.57 -0.58 -3.11
CA GLY A 78 -11.88 0.77 -2.64
C GLY A 78 -10.79 1.80 -2.91
N TRP A 79 -9.81 1.47 -3.75
CA TRP A 79 -8.78 2.43 -4.17
C TRP A 79 -9.32 3.32 -5.29
N LYS A 80 -8.74 4.51 -5.42
CA LYS A 80 -9.09 5.50 -6.44
C LYS A 80 -7.91 5.75 -7.37
N ARG A 81 -8.20 6.12 -8.62
CA ARG A 81 -7.18 6.69 -9.52
C ARG A 81 -6.86 8.09 -9.02
N ILE A 82 -5.59 8.36 -8.74
CA ILE A 82 -5.16 9.62 -8.12
C ILE A 82 -4.19 10.40 -9.00
N GLY A 83 -3.87 9.90 -10.20
CA GLY A 83 -3.05 10.60 -11.17
C GLY A 83 -2.23 9.64 -12.03
N LYS A 84 -1.15 10.17 -12.60
CA LYS A 84 -0.15 9.40 -13.35
C LYS A 84 1.24 9.83 -12.93
N THR A 85 2.18 8.90 -12.92
CA THR A 85 3.60 9.27 -12.77
C THR A 85 4.09 9.99 -14.03
N LYS A 86 5.20 10.73 -13.92
CA LYS A 86 5.88 11.32 -15.09
C LYS A 86 6.27 10.28 -16.15
N GLY A 87 6.48 9.02 -15.74
CA GLY A 87 6.76 7.89 -16.62
C GLY A 87 5.52 7.23 -17.23
N GLY A 88 4.32 7.78 -16.99
CA GLY A 88 3.07 7.31 -17.59
C GLY A 88 2.34 6.19 -16.85
N LEU A 89 2.83 5.77 -15.68
CA LEU A 89 2.15 4.75 -14.87
C LEU A 89 0.89 5.33 -14.23
N ASP A 90 -0.21 4.57 -14.23
CA ASP A 90 -1.42 4.90 -13.48
C ASP A 90 -1.13 4.85 -11.98
N ALA A 91 -1.36 5.94 -11.27
CA ALA A 91 -1.30 5.96 -9.82
C ALA A 91 -2.67 5.66 -9.24
N LEU A 92 -2.74 4.66 -8.36
CA LEU A 92 -3.92 4.39 -7.55
C LEU A 92 -3.56 4.52 -6.08
N GLY A 93 -4.51 4.96 -5.26
CA GLY A 93 -4.30 4.99 -3.81
C GLY A 93 -5.58 4.95 -3.00
N GLN A 94 -5.40 4.83 -1.69
CA GLN A 94 -6.45 4.75 -0.69
C GLN A 94 -6.08 5.67 0.48
N SER A 95 -7.00 6.58 0.83
CA SER A 95 -6.79 7.54 1.91
C SER A 95 -6.84 6.85 3.28
N PRO A 96 -6.21 7.42 4.32
CA PRO A 96 -6.25 6.89 5.69
C PRO A 96 -7.65 6.51 6.18
N SER A 97 -8.63 7.39 5.95
CA SER A 97 -10.03 7.20 6.38
C SER A 97 -10.76 6.07 5.67
N GLU A 98 -10.23 5.59 4.54
CA GLU A 98 -10.82 4.53 3.72
C GLU A 98 -10.12 3.18 3.93
N MET A 99 -9.04 3.13 4.72
CA MET A 99 -8.34 1.89 5.00
C MET A 99 -9.14 1.02 6.00
N PRO A 100 -9.18 -0.32 5.80
CA PRO A 100 -9.78 -1.22 6.77
C PRO A 100 -9.03 -1.17 8.10
N ASP A 101 -9.71 -1.53 9.20
CA ASP A 101 -9.10 -1.66 10.53
C ASP A 101 -7.89 -2.59 10.52
N PRO A 102 -6.88 -2.36 11.38
CA PRO A 102 -5.69 -3.20 11.43
C PRO A 102 -6.06 -4.62 11.86
N ILE A 103 -5.65 -5.60 11.06
CA ILE A 103 -5.80 -7.02 11.38
C ILE A 103 -4.43 -7.67 11.25
N ALA A 104 -3.95 -8.22 12.36
CA ALA A 104 -2.66 -8.92 12.38
C ALA A 104 -2.70 -10.17 11.47
N PRO A 105 -1.70 -10.37 10.59
CA PRO A 105 -1.63 -11.59 9.80
C PRO A 105 -1.38 -12.81 10.70
N LYS A 106 -1.77 -14.00 10.22
CA LYS A 106 -1.54 -15.25 10.96
C LYS A 106 -0.05 -15.44 11.25
N GLY A 107 0.28 -15.75 12.51
CA GLY A 107 1.67 -15.88 12.96
C GLY A 107 2.39 -14.56 13.24
N PHE A 108 1.71 -13.42 13.14
CA PHE A 108 2.25 -12.14 13.57
C PHE A 108 2.42 -12.13 15.08
N THR A 109 3.66 -11.95 15.52
CA THR A 109 3.97 -11.68 16.92
C THR A 109 4.46 -10.23 16.97
N PRO A 110 3.69 -9.30 17.59
CA PRO A 110 4.18 -7.95 17.77
C PRO A 110 5.47 -7.98 18.61
N SER A 111 6.38 -7.05 18.34
CA SER A 111 7.61 -6.93 19.12
C SER A 111 7.27 -6.83 20.61
N LEU A 112 7.85 -7.72 21.42
CA LEU A 112 7.75 -7.68 22.88
C LEU A 112 8.54 -6.51 23.50
N LEU A 113 9.35 -5.82 22.68
CA LEU A 113 10.08 -4.64 23.11
C LEU A 113 9.23 -3.39 22.87
N PRO A 114 8.83 -2.66 23.93
CA PRO A 114 8.12 -1.40 23.76
C PRO A 114 9.01 -0.40 22.99
N GLY A 115 8.44 0.25 21.98
CA GLY A 115 9.11 1.35 21.26
C GLY A 115 9.98 0.97 20.06
N LYS A 116 9.92 -0.28 19.57
CA LYS A 116 10.45 -0.63 18.24
C LYS A 116 9.33 -1.04 17.28
N ILE A 117 8.68 -0.04 16.68
CA ILE A 117 8.51 -0.10 15.22
C ILE A 117 9.93 -0.37 14.66
N PRO A 118 10.14 -1.07 13.54
CA PRO A 118 11.42 -1.00 12.84
C PRO A 118 11.66 0.46 12.42
N THR A 119 12.11 1.28 13.38
CA THR A 119 12.47 2.68 13.21
C THR A 119 13.76 2.63 12.40
N LEU A 120 13.64 2.69 11.08
CA LEU A 120 14.70 3.24 10.26
C LEU A 120 14.72 4.75 10.52
N LEU A 121 15.14 5.14 11.73
CA LEU A 121 15.54 6.50 12.12
C LEU A 121 14.42 7.58 12.02
N PRO A 122 14.65 8.79 12.60
CA PRO A 122 13.61 9.57 13.25
C PRO A 122 12.64 10.25 12.28
N GLN A 123 11.37 10.27 12.67
CA GLN A 123 10.39 11.23 12.20
C GLN A 123 10.91 12.61 12.64
N HIS A 124 11.52 13.36 11.72
CA HIS A 124 11.88 14.76 11.93
C HIS A 124 10.67 15.68 11.60
N PRO A 125 10.60 16.86 12.24
CA PRO A 125 9.39 17.63 12.47
C PRO A 125 8.69 18.17 11.23
#